data_AF-A0A1C5FMP7-F1
#
_entry.id   AF-A0A1C5FMP7-F1
#
_cell.length_a   1.000
_cell.length_b   1.000
_cell.length_c   1.000
_cell.angle_alpha   90.00
_cell.angle_beta   90.00
_cell.angle_gamma   90.00
#
_symmetry.space_group_name_H-M   'P 1'
#
loop_
_entity.id
_entity.type
_entity.pdbx_description
1 polymer ?
#
loop_
_entity_poly.entity_id
_entity_poly.type
_entity_poly.pdbx_seq_one_letter_code
_entity_poly.pdbx_strand_id
1 'polypeptide(L)'
;MITPEWRPLSHEAGLASYSLRGGLASLRKANFASPEIYYGGFFQYTIGLERVMKLALIVDYIAQNGRFPSDQQYAKKYGHKLTDLLAGIADVRNRLDPSAQVWELPDADLTDPAISFLSDFAMGARYYNIDVLTGKVKTQDPVERWFSEVGRLLIKKRKRPWRDLEWARELDTQIGSVSSILFEAEDGSPIQGFAAAAQATSESEYVAKEGTFLCARIARHAISILIARSAQVPHRITVPYFIEFFYLFTMHDAYLKRQKAFTA
;
A
#
# COMPACT_ATOMS: atom_id res chain seq x y z
N MET A 1 25.15 15.75 -15.56
CA MET A 1 24.08 16.77 -15.44
C MET A 1 22.84 16.16 -16.08
N ILE A 2 21.72 16.03 -15.35
CA ILE A 2 20.48 15.47 -15.92
C ILE A 2 19.98 16.45 -16.99
N THR A 3 19.93 16.01 -18.25
CA THR A 3 19.46 16.86 -19.34
C THR A 3 17.95 17.15 -19.18
N PRO A 4 17.44 18.29 -19.68
CA PRO A 4 16.07 18.75 -19.40
C PRO A 4 14.99 17.72 -19.71
N GLU A 5 15.19 16.87 -20.72
CA GLU A 5 14.23 15.83 -21.10
C GLU A 5 14.06 14.70 -20.06
N TRP A 6 14.99 14.55 -19.10
CA TRP A 6 14.94 13.52 -18.05
C TRP A 6 14.45 14.04 -16.69
N ARG A 7 14.33 15.36 -16.53
CA ARG A 7 13.79 16.00 -15.32
C ARG A 7 12.40 15.45 -14.92
N PRO A 8 11.47 15.15 -15.85
CA PRO A 8 10.19 14.56 -15.49
C PRO A 8 10.31 13.25 -14.70
N LEU A 9 11.29 12.38 -15.02
CA LEU A 9 11.49 11.13 -14.25
C LEU A 9 11.87 11.40 -12.79
N SER A 10 12.71 12.41 -12.54
CA SER A 10 13.07 12.79 -11.16
C SER A 10 11.88 13.36 -10.40
N HIS A 11 11.06 14.20 -11.05
CA HIS A 11 9.85 14.74 -10.42
C HIS A 11 8.83 13.64 -10.13
N GLU A 12 8.65 12.70 -11.06
CA GLU A 12 7.78 11.54 -10.88
C GLU A 12 8.28 10.62 -9.77
N ALA A 13 9.59 10.38 -9.67
CA ALA A 13 10.17 9.61 -8.56
C ALA A 13 9.96 10.31 -7.21
N GLY A 14 10.14 11.63 -7.16
CA GLY A 14 9.88 12.45 -5.98
C GLY A 14 8.41 12.40 -5.54
N LEU A 15 7.48 12.55 -6.49
CA LEU A 15 6.05 12.49 -6.24
C LEU A 15 5.61 11.08 -5.80
N ALA A 16 6.10 10.03 -6.47
CA ALA A 16 5.83 8.65 -6.10
C ALA A 16 6.32 8.35 -4.68
N SER A 17 7.54 8.76 -4.35
CA SER A 17 8.12 8.61 -3.00
C SER A 17 7.31 9.39 -1.96
N TYR A 18 6.91 10.63 -2.26
CA TYR A 18 6.09 11.44 -1.37
C TYR A 18 4.72 10.77 -1.09
N SER A 19 4.01 10.36 -2.14
CA SER A 19 2.71 9.70 -2.05
C SER A 19 2.76 8.36 -1.30
N LEU A 20 3.78 7.52 -1.57
CA LEU A 20 3.97 6.27 -0.84
C LEU A 20 4.19 6.52 0.65
N ARG A 21 5.08 7.46 1.00
CA ARG A 21 5.37 7.79 2.40
C ARG A 21 4.15 8.34 3.13
N GLY A 22 3.43 9.28 2.54
CA GLY A 22 2.22 9.84 3.13
C GLY A 22 1.10 8.80 3.28
N GLY A 23 0.91 7.93 2.28
CA GLY A 23 -0.04 6.84 2.34
C GLY A 23 0.27 5.85 3.46
N LEU A 24 1.51 5.37 3.54
CA LEU A 24 1.95 4.44 4.59
C LEU A 24 1.90 5.05 5.99
N ALA A 25 2.26 6.33 6.14
CA ALA A 25 2.16 7.04 7.42
C ALA A 25 0.70 7.18 7.90
N SER A 26 -0.23 7.38 6.97
CA SER A 26 -1.67 7.47 7.25
C SER A 26 -2.21 6.09 7.64
N LEU A 27 -1.96 5.06 6.82
CA LEU A 27 -2.37 3.68 7.11
C LEU A 27 -1.84 3.18 8.46
N ARG A 28 -0.64 3.62 8.87
CA ARG A 28 -0.06 3.22 10.15
C ARG A 28 -0.78 3.77 11.37
N LYS A 29 -1.57 4.84 11.19
CA LYS A 29 -2.37 5.54 12.22
C LYS A 29 -3.87 5.23 12.11
N ALA A 30 -4.30 4.59 11.02
CA ALA A 30 -5.69 4.27 10.77
C ALA A 30 -6.24 3.30 11.83
N ASN A 31 -7.52 3.44 12.15
CA ASN A 31 -8.26 2.61 13.09
C ASN A 31 -9.77 2.75 12.84
N PHE A 32 -10.58 1.89 13.47
CA PHE A 32 -12.04 1.88 13.30
C PHE A 32 -12.73 3.22 13.63
N ALA A 33 -12.20 4.02 14.55
CA ALA A 33 -12.79 5.29 14.96
C ALA A 33 -12.48 6.45 14.00
N SER A 34 -11.58 6.25 13.03
CA SER A 34 -11.16 7.28 12.07
C SER A 34 -11.03 6.70 10.66
N PRO A 35 -12.14 6.23 10.06
CA PRO A 35 -12.13 5.59 8.74
C PRO A 35 -11.56 6.51 7.65
N GLU A 36 -11.71 7.83 7.75
CA GLU A 36 -11.15 8.81 6.82
C GLU A 36 -9.63 8.69 6.67
N ILE A 37 -8.92 8.22 7.70
CA ILE A 37 -7.47 7.99 7.65
C ILE A 37 -7.14 6.79 6.75
N TYR A 38 -7.98 5.74 6.74
CA TYR A 38 -7.86 4.64 5.78
C TYR A 38 -8.03 5.15 4.34
N TYR A 39 -9.11 5.91 4.07
CA TYR A 39 -9.36 6.48 2.74
C TYR A 39 -8.20 7.35 2.25
N GLY A 40 -7.71 8.26 3.08
CA GLY A 40 -6.56 9.10 2.75
C GLY A 40 -5.28 8.29 2.52
N GLY A 41 -5.06 7.25 3.34
CA GLY A 41 -3.94 6.33 3.22
C GLY A 41 -3.95 5.54 1.92
N PHE A 42 -5.06 4.89 1.59
CA PHE A 42 -5.23 4.14 0.34
C PHE A 42 -5.12 5.05 -0.88
N PHE A 43 -5.72 6.24 -0.84
CA PHE A 43 -5.65 7.19 -1.95
C PHE A 43 -4.20 7.58 -2.27
N GLN A 44 -3.42 7.99 -1.27
CA GLN A 44 -2.03 8.37 -1.51
C GLN A 44 -1.15 7.17 -1.87
N TYR A 45 -1.35 6.03 -1.19
CA TYR A 45 -0.56 4.84 -1.44
C TYR A 45 -0.76 4.29 -2.86
N THR A 46 -2.01 4.17 -3.32
CA THR A 46 -2.32 3.67 -4.68
C THR A 46 -1.70 4.55 -5.76
N ILE A 47 -1.79 5.89 -5.62
CA ILE A 47 -1.12 6.84 -6.53
C ILE A 47 0.39 6.64 -6.55
N GLY A 48 1.01 6.52 -5.37
CA GLY A 48 2.45 6.31 -5.25
C GLY A 48 2.90 5.00 -5.87
N LEU A 49 2.19 3.91 -5.59
CA LEU A 49 2.50 2.58 -6.10
C LEU A 49 2.33 2.51 -7.62
N GLU A 50 1.24 3.08 -8.16
CA GLU A 50 1.02 3.17 -9.61
C GLU A 50 2.20 3.85 -10.31
N ARG A 51 2.63 5.01 -9.78
CA ARG A 51 3.74 5.79 -10.35
C ARG A 51 5.06 5.03 -10.32
N VAL A 52 5.39 4.31 -9.23
CA VAL A 52 6.60 3.48 -9.19
C VAL A 52 6.58 2.39 -10.25
N MET A 53 5.48 1.64 -10.37
CA MET A 53 5.37 0.56 -11.36
C MET A 53 5.46 1.10 -12.78
N LYS A 54 4.79 2.22 -13.03
CA LYS A 54 4.86 2.96 -14.29
C LYS A 54 6.28 3.43 -14.63
N LEU A 55 7.00 3.97 -13.65
CA LEU A 55 8.42 4.33 -13.82
C LEU A 55 9.27 3.11 -14.18
N ALA A 56 9.08 1.96 -13.51
CA ALA A 56 9.82 0.74 -13.82
C ALA A 56 9.59 0.29 -15.27
N LEU A 57 8.35 0.37 -15.76
CA LEU A 57 7.98 0.01 -17.12
C LEU A 57 8.52 1.00 -18.16
N ILE A 58 8.53 2.30 -17.85
CA ILE A 58 9.13 3.34 -18.70
C ILE A 58 10.64 3.13 -18.79
N VAL A 59 11.32 2.92 -17.66
CA VAL A 59 12.76 2.69 -17.61
C VAL A 59 13.14 1.41 -18.37
N ASP A 60 12.36 0.34 -18.23
CA ASP A 60 12.56 -0.87 -19.01
C ASP A 60 12.42 -0.63 -20.52
N TYR A 61 11.41 0.14 -20.93
CA TYR A 61 11.22 0.49 -22.34
C TYR A 61 12.40 1.30 -22.87
N ILE A 62 12.89 2.28 -22.11
CA ILE A 62 14.04 3.11 -22.46
C ILE A 62 15.31 2.26 -22.57
N ALA A 63 15.52 1.32 -21.65
CA ALA A 63 16.67 0.43 -21.69
C ALA A 63 16.69 -0.43 -22.97
N GLN A 64 15.51 -0.82 -23.49
CA GLN A 64 15.39 -1.63 -24.70
C GLN A 64 15.43 -0.80 -26.00
N ASN A 65 14.86 0.41 -25.98
CA ASN A 65 14.59 1.17 -27.21
C ASN A 65 15.42 2.45 -27.35
N GLY A 66 16.09 2.89 -26.29
CA GLY A 66 16.87 4.13 -26.25
C GLY A 66 16.06 5.43 -26.28
N ARG A 67 14.72 5.35 -26.16
CA ARG A 67 13.80 6.49 -26.20
C ARG A 67 12.58 6.24 -25.32
N PHE A 68 11.85 7.31 -24.99
CA PHE A 68 10.57 7.21 -24.28
C PHE A 68 9.49 6.51 -25.13
N PRO A 69 8.53 5.80 -24.49
CA PRO A 69 7.36 5.26 -25.19
C PRO A 69 6.47 6.40 -25.69
N SER A 70 5.74 6.19 -26.79
CA SER A 70 4.67 7.11 -27.17
C SER A 70 3.44 6.92 -26.27
N ASP A 71 2.58 7.93 -26.19
CA ASP A 71 1.34 7.87 -25.40
C ASP A 71 0.47 6.66 -25.77
N GLN A 72 0.26 6.42 -27.07
CA GLN A 72 -0.50 5.25 -27.55
C GLN A 72 0.15 3.92 -27.17
N GLN A 73 1.48 3.81 -27.25
CA GLN A 73 2.20 2.59 -26.86
C GLN A 73 2.11 2.35 -25.35
N TYR A 74 2.17 3.42 -24.58
CA TYR A 74 2.11 3.38 -23.13
C TYR A 74 0.72 3.04 -22.62
N ALA A 75 -0.32 3.76 -23.07
CA ALA A 75 -1.70 3.55 -22.68
C ALA A 75 -2.26 2.18 -23.10
N LYS A 76 -1.86 1.68 -24.28
CA LYS A 76 -2.30 0.36 -24.78
C LYS A 76 -1.66 -0.80 -24.02
N LYS A 77 -0.41 -0.63 -23.55
CA LYS A 77 0.38 -1.70 -22.92
C LYS A 77 0.26 -1.71 -21.40
N TYR A 78 0.06 -0.54 -20.79
CA TYR A 78 0.08 -0.37 -19.34
C TYR A 78 -1.18 0.38 -18.91
N GLY A 79 -2.28 -0.37 -18.73
CA GLY A 79 -3.54 0.15 -18.22
C GLY A 79 -3.42 0.74 -16.80
N HIS A 80 -4.52 1.30 -16.30
CA HIS A 80 -4.55 1.94 -14.97
C HIS A 80 -4.70 0.96 -13.80
N LYS A 81 -4.91 -0.34 -14.06
CA LYS A 81 -5.10 -1.32 -13.01
C LYS A 81 -3.77 -1.70 -12.38
N LEU A 82 -3.72 -1.69 -11.03
CA LEU A 82 -2.51 -2.05 -10.31
C LEU A 82 -2.12 -3.52 -10.54
N THR A 83 -3.10 -4.40 -10.78
CA THR A 83 -2.87 -5.81 -11.14
C THR A 83 -2.05 -5.94 -12.43
N ASP A 84 -2.42 -5.17 -13.46
CA ASP A 84 -1.80 -5.26 -14.79
C ASP A 84 -0.39 -4.67 -14.74
N LEU A 85 -0.21 -3.58 -13.97
CA LEU A 85 1.09 -2.98 -13.73
C LEU A 85 2.01 -3.92 -12.95
N LEU A 86 1.49 -4.62 -11.94
CA LEU A 86 2.26 -5.59 -11.16
C LEU A 86 2.73 -6.77 -12.03
N ALA A 87 1.85 -7.30 -12.89
CA ALA A 87 2.23 -8.31 -13.87
C ALA A 87 3.30 -7.78 -14.84
N GLY A 88 3.14 -6.55 -15.33
CA GLY A 88 4.12 -5.91 -16.21
C GLY A 88 5.51 -5.77 -15.58
N ILE A 89 5.60 -5.38 -14.31
CA ILE A 89 6.90 -5.29 -13.63
C ILE A 89 7.47 -6.66 -13.25
N ALA A 90 6.64 -7.69 -13.08
CA ALA A 90 7.11 -9.08 -12.94
C ALA A 90 7.83 -9.55 -14.22
N ASP A 91 7.32 -9.19 -15.40
CA ASP A 91 8.03 -9.45 -16.66
C ASP A 91 9.38 -8.72 -16.72
N VAL A 92 9.44 -7.47 -16.23
CA VAL A 92 10.72 -6.74 -16.12
C VAL A 92 11.68 -7.48 -15.20
N ARG A 93 11.21 -7.93 -14.03
CA ARG A 93 12.00 -8.70 -13.06
C ARG A 93 12.60 -9.95 -13.67
N ASN A 94 11.83 -10.70 -14.47
CA ASN A 94 12.29 -11.93 -15.13
C ASN A 94 13.44 -11.70 -16.12
N ARG A 95 13.65 -10.47 -16.59
CA ARG A 95 14.77 -10.08 -17.45
C ARG A 95 15.98 -9.55 -16.67
N LEU A 96 15.86 -9.35 -15.36
CA LEU A 96 16.98 -8.91 -14.51
C LEU A 96 17.88 -10.09 -14.16
N ASP A 97 19.16 -9.80 -13.95
CA ASP A 97 20.08 -10.77 -13.38
C ASP A 97 19.57 -11.24 -12.00
N PRO A 98 19.63 -12.55 -11.68
CA PRO A 98 19.15 -13.05 -10.39
C PRO A 98 19.77 -12.34 -9.18
N SER A 99 21.03 -11.91 -9.27
CA SER A 99 21.71 -11.15 -8.21
C SER A 99 21.15 -9.74 -7.99
N ALA A 100 20.44 -9.18 -8.97
CA ALA A 100 19.78 -7.88 -8.86
C ALA A 100 18.35 -7.98 -8.29
N GLN A 101 17.81 -9.20 -8.14
CA GLN A 101 16.48 -9.48 -7.62
C GLN A 101 16.46 -9.50 -6.08
N VAL A 102 16.81 -8.37 -5.46
CA VAL A 102 17.08 -8.30 -4.01
C VAL A 102 15.85 -8.54 -3.14
N TRP A 103 14.68 -8.04 -3.54
CA TRP A 103 13.48 -8.07 -2.71
C TRP A 103 12.34 -8.83 -3.39
N GLU A 104 11.90 -9.90 -2.75
CA GLU A 104 10.74 -10.69 -3.19
C GLU A 104 9.41 -10.02 -2.85
N LEU A 105 8.42 -10.31 -3.67
CA LEU A 105 7.03 -9.99 -3.37
C LEU A 105 6.60 -10.82 -2.12
N PRO A 106 5.74 -10.29 -1.23
CA PRO A 106 5.21 -11.08 -0.11
C PRO A 106 4.38 -12.28 -0.58
N ASP A 107 4.05 -13.18 0.35
CA ASP A 107 3.25 -14.38 0.08
C ASP A 107 1.95 -14.02 -0.68
N ALA A 108 1.64 -14.78 -1.73
CA ALA A 108 0.46 -14.57 -2.57
C ALA A 108 -0.85 -14.52 -1.76
N ASP A 109 -0.97 -15.36 -0.72
CA ASP A 109 -2.11 -15.38 0.21
C ASP A 109 -2.41 -14.01 0.86
N LEU A 110 -1.43 -13.12 0.97
CA LEU A 110 -1.61 -11.76 1.47
C LEU A 110 -1.56 -10.71 0.35
N THR A 111 -0.70 -10.92 -0.64
CA THR A 111 -0.49 -9.93 -1.70
C THR A 111 -1.66 -9.88 -2.67
N ASP A 112 -2.25 -11.02 -3.05
CA ASP A 112 -3.31 -11.04 -4.07
C ASP A 112 -4.58 -10.31 -3.58
N PRO A 113 -5.09 -10.57 -2.37
CA PRO A 113 -6.22 -9.80 -1.84
C PRO A 113 -5.89 -8.30 -1.70
N ALA A 114 -4.69 -7.98 -1.21
CA ALA A 114 -4.27 -6.59 -1.04
C ALA A 114 -4.19 -5.84 -2.38
N ILE A 115 -3.59 -6.42 -3.41
CA ILE A 115 -3.47 -5.80 -4.74
C ILE A 115 -4.84 -5.70 -5.42
N SER A 116 -5.69 -6.73 -5.29
CA SER A 116 -7.06 -6.68 -5.81
C SER A 116 -7.84 -5.52 -5.20
N PHE A 117 -7.85 -5.41 -3.87
CA PHE A 117 -8.48 -4.31 -3.15
C PHE A 117 -7.93 -2.94 -3.61
N LEU A 118 -6.61 -2.77 -3.60
CA LEU A 118 -5.97 -1.50 -3.95
C LEU A 118 -6.28 -1.08 -5.40
N SER A 119 -6.34 -2.06 -6.31
CA SER A 119 -6.67 -1.81 -7.72
C SER A 119 -8.11 -1.32 -7.87
N ASP A 120 -9.08 -1.98 -7.22
CA ASP A 120 -10.49 -1.59 -7.28
C ASP A 120 -10.74 -0.24 -6.59
N PHE A 121 -10.04 -0.01 -5.47
CA PHE A 121 -10.08 1.27 -4.76
C PHE A 121 -9.65 2.43 -5.67
N ALA A 122 -8.53 2.27 -6.38
CA ALA A 122 -8.00 3.28 -7.29
C ALA A 122 -8.96 3.60 -8.46
N MET A 123 -9.69 2.59 -8.96
CA MET A 123 -10.58 2.75 -10.11
C MET A 123 -11.91 3.44 -9.78
N GLY A 124 -12.47 3.22 -8.59
CA GLY A 124 -13.81 3.72 -8.30
C GLY A 124 -14.18 3.78 -6.82
N ALA A 125 -13.72 2.83 -6.00
CA ALA A 125 -14.15 2.77 -4.60
C ALA A 125 -13.70 3.98 -3.76
N ARG A 126 -12.74 4.78 -4.26
CA ARG A 126 -12.37 6.09 -3.68
C ARG A 126 -13.55 7.07 -3.51
N TYR A 127 -14.65 6.90 -4.26
CA TYR A 127 -15.85 7.73 -4.15
C TYR A 127 -17.03 7.02 -3.46
N TYR A 128 -16.77 5.88 -2.79
CA TYR A 128 -17.79 5.05 -2.15
C TYR A 128 -18.83 5.87 -1.38
N ASN A 129 -18.39 6.74 -0.46
CA ASN A 129 -19.32 7.56 0.35
C ASN A 129 -20.23 8.45 -0.50
N ILE A 130 -19.72 9.05 -1.58
CA ILE A 130 -20.52 9.89 -2.49
C ILE A 130 -21.49 9.01 -3.29
N ASP A 131 -21.03 7.84 -3.76
CA ASP A 131 -21.87 6.92 -4.52
C ASP A 131 -23.02 6.38 -3.65
N VAL A 132 -22.77 6.07 -2.38
CA VAL A 132 -23.80 5.69 -1.40
C VAL A 132 -24.81 6.83 -1.19
N LEU A 133 -24.33 8.05 -0.94
CA LEU A 133 -25.19 9.23 -0.72
C LEU A 133 -26.04 9.59 -1.95
N THR A 134 -25.55 9.31 -3.15
CA THR A 134 -26.23 9.60 -4.42
C THR A 134 -27.08 8.43 -4.93
N GLY A 135 -27.16 7.32 -4.18
CA GLY A 135 -27.98 6.16 -4.53
C GLY A 135 -27.47 5.34 -5.71
N LYS A 136 -26.19 5.48 -6.09
CA LYS A 136 -25.56 4.55 -7.03
C LYS A 136 -25.41 3.16 -6.41
N VAL A 137 -25.23 2.15 -7.26
CA VAL A 137 -25.12 0.74 -6.85
C VAL A 137 -24.11 0.60 -5.71
N LYS A 138 -24.58 0.02 -4.59
CA LYS A 138 -23.76 -0.22 -3.41
C LYS A 138 -22.68 -1.25 -3.72
N THR A 139 -21.42 -0.85 -3.65
CA THR A 139 -20.29 -1.76 -3.47
C THR A 139 -20.05 -1.97 -1.96
N GLN A 140 -19.15 -2.86 -1.56
CA GLN A 140 -18.77 -2.98 -0.15
C GLN A 140 -17.96 -1.76 0.30
N ASP A 141 -18.10 -1.32 1.56
CA ASP A 141 -17.27 -0.24 2.10
C ASP A 141 -15.77 -0.61 1.99
N PRO A 142 -14.91 0.29 1.49
CA PRO A 142 -13.48 0.04 1.37
C PRO A 142 -12.75 -0.38 2.66
N VAL A 143 -13.10 0.20 3.81
CA VAL A 143 -12.51 -0.17 5.11
C VAL A 143 -12.97 -1.58 5.48
N GLU A 144 -14.26 -1.87 5.31
CA GLU A 144 -14.85 -3.20 5.53
C GLU A 144 -14.20 -4.28 4.66
N ARG A 145 -14.05 -4.00 3.36
CA ARG A 145 -13.41 -4.91 2.43
C ARG A 145 -11.94 -5.13 2.78
N TRP A 146 -11.18 -4.06 3.04
CA TRP A 146 -9.78 -4.20 3.44
C TRP A 146 -9.62 -5.03 4.71
N PHE A 147 -10.44 -4.76 5.72
CA PHE A 147 -10.35 -5.47 6.99
C PHE A 147 -10.75 -6.94 6.85
N SER A 148 -11.82 -7.23 6.11
CA SER A 148 -12.29 -8.60 5.88
C SER A 148 -11.34 -9.43 5.00
N GLU A 149 -10.84 -8.87 3.90
CA GLU A 149 -9.99 -9.59 2.93
C GLU A 149 -8.51 -9.65 3.36
N VAL A 150 -7.99 -8.61 4.01
CA VAL A 150 -6.56 -8.51 4.38
C VAL A 150 -6.37 -8.53 5.89
N GLY A 151 -7.13 -7.71 6.63
CA GLY A 151 -7.02 -7.60 8.09
C GLY A 151 -7.21 -8.94 8.81
N ARG A 152 -8.28 -9.68 8.47
CA ARG A 152 -8.56 -11.00 9.05
C ARG A 152 -7.46 -12.02 8.75
N LEU A 153 -6.85 -11.99 7.57
CA LEU A 153 -5.71 -12.87 7.23
C LEU A 153 -4.48 -12.54 8.08
N LEU A 154 -4.19 -11.25 8.29
CA LEU A 154 -3.09 -10.81 9.15
C LEU A 154 -3.33 -11.24 10.61
N ILE A 155 -4.54 -11.04 11.12
CA ILE A 155 -4.94 -11.44 12.49
C ILE A 155 -4.79 -12.96 12.65
N LYS A 156 -5.22 -13.76 11.68
CA LYS A 156 -5.07 -15.22 11.70
C LYS A 156 -3.61 -15.67 11.79
N LYS A 157 -2.67 -14.92 11.19
CA LYS A 157 -1.23 -15.19 11.28
C LYS A 157 -0.60 -14.78 12.63
N ARG A 158 -1.34 -14.09 13.51
CA ARG A 158 -0.85 -13.64 14.83
C ARG A 158 -0.71 -14.82 15.79
N LYS A 159 0.47 -14.93 16.44
CA LYS A 159 0.78 -16.04 17.38
C LYS A 159 0.57 -15.70 18.86
N ARG A 160 0.61 -14.43 19.22
CA ARG A 160 0.49 -13.99 20.62
C ARG A 160 -0.98 -13.72 20.94
N PRO A 161 -1.46 -13.90 22.19
CA PRO A 161 -2.79 -13.46 22.61
C PRO A 161 -2.83 -11.94 22.80
N TRP A 162 -4.02 -11.36 22.77
CA TRP A 162 -4.24 -9.94 23.09
C TRP A 162 -4.10 -9.74 24.60
N ARG A 163 -3.21 -8.86 25.03
CA ARG A 163 -2.85 -8.72 26.45
C ARG A 163 -3.96 -8.06 27.28
N ASP A 164 -4.69 -7.14 26.68
CA ASP A 164 -5.57 -6.23 27.42
C ASP A 164 -7.03 -6.72 27.49
N LEU A 165 -7.33 -7.90 26.91
CA LEU A 165 -8.69 -8.42 26.87
C LEU A 165 -9.20 -8.96 28.20
N GLU A 166 -8.32 -9.53 29.03
CA GLU A 166 -8.75 -10.08 30.33
C GLU A 166 -9.22 -8.96 31.26
N TRP A 167 -8.44 -7.88 31.36
CA TRP A 167 -8.81 -6.69 32.11
C TRP A 167 -10.05 -5.99 31.54
N ALA A 168 -10.16 -5.88 30.22
CA ALA A 168 -11.33 -5.26 29.59
C ALA A 168 -12.62 -6.04 29.83
N ARG A 169 -12.56 -7.39 29.84
CA ARG A 169 -13.69 -8.24 30.21
C ARG A 169 -14.12 -8.06 31.65
N GLU A 170 -13.15 -7.98 32.57
CA GLU A 170 -13.43 -7.73 33.99
C GLU A 170 -14.15 -6.38 34.17
N LEU A 171 -13.66 -5.31 33.54
CA LEU A 171 -14.34 -4.01 33.57
C LEU A 171 -15.75 -4.07 32.98
N ASP A 172 -15.95 -4.77 31.88
CA ASP A 172 -17.26 -4.89 31.24
C ASP A 172 -18.29 -5.56 32.18
N THR A 173 -17.87 -6.53 32.99
CA THR A 173 -18.75 -7.14 34.00
C THR A 173 -19.13 -6.18 35.13
N GLN A 174 -18.25 -5.25 35.49
CA GLN A 174 -18.46 -4.34 36.61
C GLN A 174 -19.26 -3.09 36.23
N ILE A 175 -19.04 -2.55 35.02
CA ILE A 175 -19.61 -1.26 34.61
C ILE A 175 -20.29 -1.28 33.24
N GLY A 176 -20.30 -2.41 32.52
CA GLY A 176 -20.88 -2.49 31.17
C GLY A 176 -22.38 -2.15 31.11
N SER A 177 -23.13 -2.41 32.19
CA SER A 177 -24.56 -2.07 32.27
C SER A 177 -24.86 -0.58 32.43
N VAL A 178 -23.84 0.25 32.72
CA VAL A 178 -23.98 1.70 32.92
C VAL A 178 -23.17 2.52 31.91
N SER A 179 -22.52 1.87 30.96
CA SER A 179 -21.71 2.50 29.91
C SER A 179 -22.18 2.07 28.52
N SER A 180 -22.38 3.04 27.62
CA SER A 180 -22.65 2.80 26.21
C SER A 180 -21.47 3.27 25.37
N ILE A 181 -20.87 2.34 24.62
CA ILE A 181 -19.92 2.64 23.54
C ILE A 181 -20.69 2.46 22.25
N LEU A 182 -20.65 3.47 21.37
CA LEU A 182 -21.35 3.46 20.09
C LEU A 182 -20.36 3.78 18.98
N PHE A 183 -19.57 2.77 18.62
CA PHE A 183 -18.69 2.78 17.46
C PHE A 183 -19.04 1.59 16.56
N GLU A 184 -18.63 1.68 15.30
CA GLU A 184 -18.63 0.57 14.35
C GLU A 184 -17.20 0.06 14.21
N ALA A 185 -17.01 -1.25 14.22
CA ALA A 185 -15.72 -1.88 13.92
C ALA A 185 -15.42 -1.76 12.43
N GLU A 186 -14.17 -2.03 12.03
CA GLU A 186 -13.81 -1.97 10.61
C GLU A 186 -14.58 -2.96 9.73
N ASP A 187 -15.17 -4.03 10.28
CA ASP A 187 -16.01 -4.97 9.54
C ASP A 187 -17.50 -4.61 9.52
N GLY A 188 -17.86 -3.38 9.92
CA GLY A 188 -19.24 -2.91 9.94
C GLY A 188 -20.05 -3.39 11.15
N SER A 189 -19.46 -4.20 12.04
CA SER A 189 -20.17 -4.69 13.22
C SER A 189 -20.25 -3.63 14.33
N PRO A 190 -21.36 -3.55 15.08
CA PRO A 190 -21.47 -2.62 16.19
C PRO A 190 -20.55 -3.04 17.33
N ILE A 191 -19.77 -2.10 17.87
CA ILE A 191 -18.96 -2.29 19.07
C ILE A 191 -19.79 -1.94 20.29
N GLN A 192 -20.11 -2.94 21.11
CA GLN A 192 -20.86 -2.77 22.35
C GLN A 192 -20.07 -3.34 23.54
N GLY A 193 -19.86 -2.52 24.56
CA GLY A 193 -19.10 -2.89 25.76
C GLY A 193 -17.59 -2.66 25.65
N PHE A 194 -16.93 -2.60 26.80
CA PHE A 194 -15.50 -2.34 26.92
C PHE A 194 -14.66 -3.47 26.34
N ALA A 195 -15.08 -4.73 26.49
CA ALA A 195 -14.34 -5.87 25.99
C ALA A 195 -14.29 -5.86 24.45
N ALA A 196 -15.42 -5.57 23.79
CA ALA A 196 -15.49 -5.45 22.34
C ALA A 196 -14.65 -4.26 21.84
N ALA A 197 -14.72 -3.12 22.52
CA ALA A 197 -13.93 -1.94 22.16
C ALA A 197 -12.42 -2.16 22.31
N ALA A 198 -11.98 -2.83 23.38
CA ALA A 198 -10.58 -3.19 23.58
C ALA A 198 -10.09 -4.18 22.51
N GLN A 199 -10.93 -5.14 22.12
CA GLN A 199 -10.63 -6.08 21.04
C GLN A 199 -10.51 -5.37 19.71
N ALA A 200 -11.49 -4.55 19.33
CA ALA A 200 -11.46 -3.76 18.10
C ALA A 200 -10.20 -2.89 18.05
N THR A 201 -9.89 -2.16 19.12
CA THR A 201 -8.67 -1.33 19.21
C THR A 201 -7.41 -2.15 18.95
N SER A 202 -7.29 -3.31 19.61
CA SER A 202 -6.12 -4.18 19.47
C SER A 202 -5.99 -4.74 18.05
N GLU A 203 -7.10 -5.15 17.44
CA GLU A 203 -7.16 -5.65 16.07
C GLU A 203 -6.79 -4.55 15.07
N SER A 204 -7.38 -3.36 15.19
CA SER A 204 -7.06 -2.21 14.34
C SER A 204 -5.60 -1.81 14.42
N GLU A 205 -5.03 -1.68 15.63
CA GLU A 205 -3.62 -1.33 15.78
C GLU A 205 -2.69 -2.35 15.13
N TYR A 206 -3.05 -3.64 15.24
CA TYR A 206 -2.30 -4.73 14.63
C TYR A 206 -2.42 -4.71 13.11
N VAL A 207 -3.63 -4.57 12.57
CA VAL A 207 -3.88 -4.48 11.13
C VAL A 207 -3.24 -3.23 10.53
N ALA A 208 -3.34 -2.08 11.18
CA ALA A 208 -2.67 -0.85 10.76
C ALA A 208 -1.14 -1.01 10.71
N LYS A 209 -0.55 -1.76 11.65
CA LYS A 209 0.89 -2.05 11.66
C LYS A 209 1.30 -3.05 10.57
N GLU A 210 0.70 -4.23 10.57
CA GLU A 210 1.10 -5.32 9.69
C GLU A 210 0.64 -5.08 8.25
N GLY A 211 -0.52 -4.46 8.04
CA GLY A 211 -1.04 -4.05 6.75
C GLY A 211 -0.19 -2.94 6.12
N THR A 212 0.20 -1.92 6.89
CA THR A 212 1.18 -0.93 6.42
C THR A 212 2.50 -1.59 6.04
N PHE A 213 2.98 -2.55 6.82
CA PHE A 213 4.22 -3.25 6.50
C PHE A 213 4.09 -4.11 5.24
N LEU A 214 2.95 -4.78 5.02
CA LEU A 214 2.62 -5.47 3.77
C LEU A 214 2.69 -4.51 2.57
N CYS A 215 2.01 -3.37 2.66
CA CYS A 215 2.05 -2.32 1.64
C CYS A 215 3.49 -1.80 1.40
N ALA A 216 4.28 -1.61 2.45
CA ALA A 216 5.68 -1.19 2.32
C ALA A 216 6.52 -2.24 1.60
N ARG A 217 6.29 -3.55 1.83
CA ARG A 217 6.98 -4.64 1.12
C ARG A 217 6.58 -4.73 -0.35
N ILE A 218 5.30 -4.55 -0.67
CA ILE A 218 4.80 -4.47 -2.05
C ILE A 218 5.48 -3.31 -2.80
N ALA A 219 5.50 -2.11 -2.18
CA ALA A 219 6.17 -0.96 -2.76
C ALA A 219 7.67 -1.20 -2.93
N ARG A 220 8.34 -1.78 -1.91
CA ARG A 220 9.76 -2.14 -1.97
C ARG A 220 10.07 -3.08 -3.12
N HIS A 221 9.22 -4.08 -3.37
CA HIS A 221 9.39 -4.98 -4.50
C HIS A 221 9.41 -4.21 -5.83
N ALA A 222 8.41 -3.37 -6.09
CA ALA A 222 8.36 -2.55 -7.29
C ALA A 222 9.55 -1.57 -7.41
N ILE A 223 9.92 -0.91 -6.31
CA ILE A 223 11.09 -0.02 -6.22
C ILE A 223 12.39 -0.76 -6.54
N SER A 224 12.55 -1.99 -6.04
CA SER A 224 13.74 -2.79 -6.28
C SER A 224 13.93 -3.11 -7.75
N ILE A 225 12.83 -3.41 -8.46
CA ILE A 225 12.83 -3.66 -9.90
C ILE A 225 13.18 -2.37 -10.66
N LEU A 226 12.61 -1.23 -10.27
CA LEU A 226 12.96 0.07 -10.86
C LEU A 226 14.46 0.39 -10.71
N ILE A 227 15.00 0.25 -9.50
CA ILE A 227 16.42 0.54 -9.22
C ILE A 227 17.31 -0.41 -10.00
N ALA A 228 17.06 -1.72 -9.92
CA ALA A 228 17.86 -2.73 -10.62
C ALA A 228 17.83 -2.51 -12.13
N ARG A 229 16.65 -2.23 -12.70
CA ARG A 229 16.53 -1.97 -14.14
C ARG A 229 17.21 -0.69 -14.56
N SER A 230 17.15 0.36 -13.73
CA SER A 230 17.85 1.63 -14.00
C SER A 230 19.37 1.47 -14.09
N ALA A 231 19.95 0.55 -13.30
CA ALA A 231 21.38 0.26 -13.33
C ALA A 231 21.83 -0.45 -14.63
N GLN A 232 20.91 -1.10 -15.34
CA GLN A 232 21.16 -1.78 -16.61
C GLN A 232 20.89 -0.89 -17.84
N VAL A 233 20.46 0.36 -17.64
CA VAL A 233 20.27 1.31 -18.74
C VAL A 233 21.65 1.62 -19.37
N PRO A 234 21.78 1.60 -20.72
CA PRO A 234 23.05 1.91 -21.37
C PRO A 234 23.62 3.26 -20.92
N HIS A 235 24.93 3.32 -20.61
CA HIS A 235 25.60 4.51 -20.04
C HIS A 235 25.43 5.82 -20.84
N ARG A 236 25.10 5.73 -22.13
CA ARG A 236 24.79 6.89 -22.99
C ARG A 236 23.45 7.56 -22.65
N ILE A 237 22.60 6.91 -21.86
CA ILE A 237 21.28 7.39 -21.43
C ILE A 237 21.37 7.72 -19.94
N THR A 238 21.05 8.98 -19.58
CA THR A 238 21.10 9.43 -18.19
C THR A 238 19.73 9.26 -17.54
N VAL A 239 19.59 8.27 -16.66
CA VAL A 239 18.41 8.13 -15.79
C VAL A 239 18.73 8.62 -14.37
N PRO A 240 17.72 9.07 -13.59
CA PRO A 240 17.95 9.44 -12.20
C PRO A 240 18.44 8.26 -11.35
N TYR A 241 19.22 8.55 -10.32
CA TYR A 241 19.54 7.58 -9.28
C TYR A 241 18.33 7.37 -8.38
N PHE A 242 17.41 6.47 -8.78
CA PHE A 242 16.14 6.27 -8.08
C PHE A 242 16.32 5.90 -6.59
N ILE A 243 17.45 5.32 -6.20
CA ILE A 243 17.76 5.04 -4.80
C ILE A 243 17.74 6.28 -3.91
N GLU A 244 18.07 7.47 -4.43
CA GLU A 244 18.04 8.73 -3.67
C GLU A 244 16.61 9.11 -3.24
N PHE A 245 15.60 8.73 -4.04
CA PHE A 245 14.20 9.00 -3.76
C PHE A 245 13.58 7.94 -2.85
N PHE A 246 14.06 6.71 -2.92
CA PHE A 246 13.43 5.54 -2.32
C PHE A 246 14.30 4.84 -1.27
N TYR A 247 15.38 5.46 -0.79
CA TYR A 247 16.32 4.90 0.18
C TYR A 247 15.63 4.25 1.40
N LEU A 248 14.57 4.89 1.92
CA LEU A 248 13.80 4.35 3.04
C LEU A 248 13.30 2.91 2.78
N PHE A 249 12.87 2.63 1.55
CA PHE A 249 12.32 1.34 1.14
C PHE A 249 13.38 0.27 0.89
N THR A 250 14.65 0.63 0.77
CA THR A 250 15.73 -0.37 0.62
C THR A 250 16.21 -0.92 1.96
N MET A 251 15.69 -0.39 3.07
CA MET A 251 16.02 -0.85 4.42
C MET A 251 15.43 -2.24 4.73
N HIS A 252 16.09 -2.96 5.63
CA HIS A 252 15.64 -4.29 6.09
C HIS A 252 14.29 -4.25 6.81
N ASP A 253 13.59 -5.40 6.83
CA ASP A 253 12.26 -5.59 7.40
C ASP A 253 12.11 -5.03 8.82
N ALA A 254 13.10 -5.29 9.68
CA ALA A 254 13.07 -4.82 11.07
C ALA A 254 13.00 -3.29 11.16
N TYR A 255 13.63 -2.57 10.23
CA TYR A 255 13.59 -1.11 10.20
C TYR A 255 12.24 -0.63 9.65
N LEU A 256 11.84 -1.12 8.46
CA LEU A 256 10.59 -0.72 7.81
C LEU A 256 9.36 -0.98 8.69
N LYS A 257 9.31 -2.14 9.37
CA LYS A 257 8.19 -2.52 10.24
C LYS A 257 8.04 -1.63 11.47
N ARG A 258 9.10 -0.93 11.89
CA ARG A 258 9.07 0.01 13.02
C ARG A 258 8.66 1.43 12.62
N GLN A 259 8.62 1.73 11.33
CA GLN A 259 8.30 3.08 10.86
C GLN A 259 6.85 3.44 11.15
N LYS A 260 6.66 4.64 11.73
CA LYS A 260 5.35 5.23 12.01
C LYS A 260 5.02 6.40 11.08
N ALA A 261 6.03 7.21 10.76
CA ALA A 261 5.85 8.44 10.00
C ALA A 261 6.33 8.33 8.55
N PHE A 262 7.16 7.33 8.23
CA PHE A 262 7.76 7.14 6.90
C PHE A 262 8.38 8.43 6.34
N THR A 263 8.89 9.32 7.19
CA THR A 263 9.57 10.56 6.80
C THR A 263 11.01 10.27 6.37
N ALA A 264 11.54 11.07 5.43
CA ALA A 264 12.97 11.06 5.10
C ALA A 264 13.75 11.87 6.13
#